data_AF-A0A7X6NZF8-F1
#
_entry.id   AF-A0A7X6NZF8-F1
#
_cell.length_a   1.000
_cell.length_b   1.000
_cell.length_c   1.000
_cell.angle_alpha   90.00
_cell.angle_beta   90.00
_cell.angle_gamma   90.00
#
_symmetry.space_group_name_H-M   'P 1'
#
loop_
_entity.id
_entity.type
_entity.pdbx_description
1 polymer ?
#
loop_
_entity_poly.entity_id
_entity_poly.type
_entity_poly.pdbx_seq_one_letter_code
_entity_poly.pdbx_strand_id
1 'polypeptide(L)'
;MSPATQTVGSAGAVALIHALDNLEDDVSYAQRFTLYVRCVIPQLVEAYDTLREDCSSVSDAPALRTIGFIRGDLLNDFFVGSSRVFGVLTDRNEISRVGVLSTRMEMIRHDVGVISPR
;
A
#
# COMPACT_ATOMS: atom_id res chain seq x y z
N MET A 1 12.01 -10.30 20.88
CA MET A 1 10.67 -9.81 20.45
C MET A 1 9.90 -11.01 19.94
N SER A 2 8.63 -11.18 20.34
CA SER A 2 7.82 -12.32 19.89
C SER A 2 7.48 -12.19 18.40
N PRO A 3 7.60 -13.25 17.58
CA PRO A 3 7.25 -13.23 16.16
C PRO A 3 5.78 -12.88 15.86
N ALA A 4 4.92 -12.91 16.87
CA ALA A 4 3.48 -12.70 16.73
C ALA A 4 3.06 -11.23 16.54
N THR A 5 3.98 -10.26 16.65
CA THR A 5 3.66 -8.83 16.48
C THR A 5 3.89 -8.31 15.06
N GLN A 6 4.36 -9.13 14.12
CA GLN A 6 4.42 -8.75 12.69
C GLN A 6 3.16 -9.22 11.96
N THR A 7 2.02 -8.70 12.40
CA THR A 7 0.89 -8.53 11.48
C THR A 7 0.70 -7.04 11.31
N VAL A 8 0.26 -6.65 10.12
CA VAL A 8 0.00 -5.28 9.65
C VAL A 8 1.25 -4.59 9.06
N GLY A 9 1.10 -4.06 7.83
CA GLY A 9 2.17 -3.58 6.96
C GLY A 9 3.05 -2.46 7.54
N SER A 10 4.00 -1.94 6.74
CA SER A 10 4.88 -0.85 7.18
C SER A 10 4.11 0.31 7.80
N ALA A 11 4.74 1.10 8.69
CA ALA A 11 4.11 2.28 9.27
C ALA A 11 3.52 3.20 8.18
N GLY A 12 4.21 3.31 7.03
CA GLY A 12 3.69 4.00 5.83
C GLY A 12 2.40 3.37 5.29
N ALA A 13 2.33 2.04 5.11
CA ALA A 13 1.11 1.38 4.65
C ALA A 13 -0.05 1.57 5.62
N VAL A 14 0.20 1.44 6.92
CA VAL A 14 -0.80 1.64 7.97
C VAL A 14 -1.32 3.07 7.96
N ALA A 15 -0.43 4.06 7.85
CA ALA A 15 -0.82 5.46 7.78
C ALA A 15 -1.64 5.77 6.52
N LEU A 16 -1.30 5.16 5.38
CA LEU A 16 -2.06 5.32 4.13
C LEU A 16 -3.45 4.68 4.21
N ILE A 17 -3.57 3.49 4.85
CA ILE A 17 -4.86 2.85 5.09
C ILE A 17 -5.71 3.73 6.02
N HIS A 18 -5.15 4.22 7.13
CA HIS A 18 -5.86 5.14 8.00
C HIS A 18 -6.25 6.45 7.29
N ALA A 19 -5.39 6.98 6.42
CA ALA A 19 -5.71 8.16 5.63
C ALA A 19 -6.85 7.88 4.65
N LEU A 20 -6.90 6.68 4.06
CA LEU A 20 -7.97 6.23 3.16
C LEU A 20 -9.30 6.06 3.91
N ASP A 21 -9.26 5.48 5.10
CA ASP A 21 -10.45 5.25 5.94
C ASP A 21 -11.05 6.58 6.43
N ASN A 22 -10.20 7.55 6.78
CA ASN A 22 -10.59 8.89 7.23
C ASN A 22 -10.92 9.86 6.09
N LEU A 23 -10.96 9.41 4.83
CA LEU A 23 -11.48 10.24 3.76
C LEU A 23 -12.96 10.58 4.03
N GLU A 24 -13.33 11.81 3.69
CA GLU A 24 -14.70 12.31 3.80
C GLU A 24 -15.73 11.34 3.18
N ASP A 25 -16.95 11.34 3.74
CA ASP A 25 -18.03 10.43 3.33
C ASP A 25 -18.47 10.63 1.87
N ASP A 26 -18.12 11.77 1.27
CA ASP A 26 -18.45 12.12 -0.11
C ASP A 26 -17.43 11.60 -1.14
N VAL A 27 -16.37 10.91 -0.71
CA VAL A 27 -15.43 10.24 -1.63
C VAL A 27 -16.02 8.95 -2.16
N SER A 28 -16.15 8.88 -3.49
CA SER A 28 -16.77 7.72 -4.15
C SER A 28 -15.92 6.46 -4.00
N TYR A 29 -16.56 5.29 -4.11
CA TYR A 29 -15.86 4.01 -4.09
C TYR A 29 -14.76 3.93 -5.15
N ALA A 30 -15.01 4.46 -6.36
CA ALA A 30 -14.04 4.47 -7.46
C ALA A 30 -12.78 5.27 -7.10
N GLN A 31 -12.94 6.38 -6.40
CA GLN A 31 -11.83 7.19 -5.90
C GLN A 31 -11.06 6.46 -4.81
N ARG A 32 -11.75 5.87 -3.81
CA ARG A 32 -11.11 5.07 -2.75
C ARG A 32 -10.33 3.88 -3.32
N PHE A 33 -10.93 3.15 -4.25
CA PHE A 33 -10.30 2.04 -4.96
C PHE A 33 -9.04 2.51 -5.71
N THR A 34 -9.14 3.64 -6.43
CA THR A 34 -7.98 4.18 -7.16
C THR A 34 -6.83 4.55 -6.23
N LEU A 35 -7.13 5.19 -5.10
CA LEU A 35 -6.13 5.56 -4.10
C LEU A 35 -5.51 4.33 -3.43
N TYR A 36 -6.31 3.32 -3.10
CA TYR A 36 -5.80 2.06 -2.57
C TYR A 36 -4.80 1.40 -3.53
N VAL A 37 -5.18 1.24 -4.80
CA VAL A 37 -4.32 0.62 -5.82
C VAL A 37 -3.05 1.43 -6.08
N ARG A 38 -3.14 2.77 -6.14
CA ARG A 38 -2.00 3.63 -6.51
C ARG A 38 -1.07 3.96 -5.35
N CYS A 39 -1.58 4.02 -4.12
CA CYS A 39 -0.81 4.51 -2.97
C CYS A 39 -0.56 3.40 -1.94
N VAL A 40 -1.56 2.56 -1.62
CA VAL A 40 -1.46 1.56 -0.55
C VAL A 40 -0.74 0.30 -1.00
N ILE A 41 -1.16 -0.31 -2.12
CA ILE A 41 -0.58 -1.59 -2.57
C ILE A 41 0.94 -1.48 -2.82
N PRO A 42 1.48 -0.44 -3.51
CA PRO A 42 2.92 -0.32 -3.71
C PRO A 42 3.70 -0.25 -2.39
N GLN A 43 3.16 0.45 -1.39
CA GLN A 43 3.79 0.56 -0.08
C GLN A 43 3.81 -0.78 0.67
N LEU A 44 2.75 -1.59 0.54
CA LEU A 44 2.72 -2.94 1.10
C LEU A 44 3.74 -3.85 0.41
N VAL A 45 3.85 -3.78 -0.92
CA VAL A 45 4.85 -4.54 -1.69
C VAL A 45 6.27 -4.20 -1.21
N GLU A 46 6.58 -2.90 -1.11
CA GLU A 46 7.87 -2.43 -0.59
C GLU A 46 8.14 -2.95 0.83
N ALA A 47 7.14 -2.90 1.72
CA ALA A 47 7.27 -3.41 3.08
C ALA A 47 7.62 -4.91 3.12
N TYR A 48 7.00 -5.70 2.24
CA TYR A 48 7.31 -7.12 2.11
C TYR A 48 8.66 -7.39 1.45
N ASP A 49 9.12 -6.52 0.54
CA ASP A 49 10.47 -6.58 -0.01
C ASP A 49 11.52 -6.34 1.08
N THR A 50 11.39 -5.27 1.87
CA THR A 50 12.29 -4.99 3.00
C THR A 50 12.27 -6.13 4.03
N LEU A 51 11.08 -6.63 4.40
CA LEU A 51 10.98 -7.74 5.34
C LEU A 51 11.65 -9.02 4.81
N ARG A 52 11.57 -9.26 3.50
CA ARG A 52 12.24 -10.39 2.85
C ARG A 52 13.76 -10.27 2.92
N GLU A 53 14.31 -9.07 2.73
CA GLU A 53 15.74 -8.78 2.81
C GLU A 53 16.32 -8.99 4.22
N ASP A 54 15.51 -8.77 5.25
CA ASP A 54 15.88 -8.98 6.65
C ASP A 54 15.81 -10.46 7.11
N CYS A 55 15.28 -11.36 6.27
CA CYS A 55 15.09 -12.77 6.61
C CYS A 55 16.25 -13.66 6.12
N SER A 56 16.67 -14.61 6.95
CA SER A 56 17.67 -15.62 6.58
C SER A 56 17.06 -16.72 5.71
N SER A 57 17.69 -16.99 4.56
CA SER A 57 17.26 -18.06 3.64
C SER A 57 17.34 -19.47 4.21
N VAL A 58 18.10 -19.66 5.30
CA VAL A 58 18.34 -20.96 5.92
C VAL A 58 17.43 -21.18 7.13
N SER A 59 17.32 -20.21 8.04
CA SER A 59 16.52 -20.36 9.27
C SER A 59 15.06 -19.94 9.09
N ASP A 60 14.78 -19.03 8.15
CA ASP A 60 13.47 -18.38 8.02
C ASP A 60 12.74 -18.80 6.73
N ALA A 61 13.09 -19.97 6.18
CA ALA A 61 12.52 -20.49 4.94
C ALA A 61 10.97 -20.53 4.93
N PRO A 62 10.26 -20.89 6.02
CA PRO A 62 8.80 -20.77 6.07
C PRO A 62 8.31 -19.32 5.94
N ALA A 63 8.95 -18.37 6.64
CA ALA A 63 8.59 -16.96 6.58
C ALA A 63 8.81 -16.38 5.18
N LEU A 64 9.94 -16.69 4.53
CA LEU A 64 10.23 -16.26 3.16
C LEU A 64 9.22 -16.78 2.13
N ARG A 65 8.66 -17.97 2.33
CA ARG A 65 7.59 -18.52 1.48
C ARG A 65 6.28 -17.76 1.70
N THR A 66 5.91 -17.50 2.95
CA THR A 66 4.72 -16.71 3.28
C THR A 66 4.82 -15.29 2.73
N ILE A 67 5.96 -14.62 2.91
CA ILE A 67 6.22 -13.29 2.35
C ILE A 67 6.11 -13.34 0.82
N GLY A 68 6.72 -14.34 0.18
CA GLY A 68 6.65 -14.52 -1.27
C GLY A 68 5.22 -14.70 -1.80
N PHE A 69 4.40 -15.47 -1.07
CA PHE A 69 2.98 -15.67 -1.39
C PHE A 69 2.20 -14.36 -1.30
N ILE A 70 2.24 -13.68 -0.15
CA ILE A 70 1.50 -12.43 0.07
C ILE A 70 1.94 -11.35 -0.91
N ARG A 71 3.25 -11.20 -1.12
CA ARG A 71 3.80 -10.25 -2.09
C ARG A 71 3.34 -10.56 -3.52
N GLY A 72 3.30 -11.83 -3.89
CA GLY A 72 2.80 -12.28 -5.20
C GLY A 72 1.35 -11.87 -5.42
N ASP A 73 0.49 -12.09 -4.42
CA ASP A 73 -0.91 -11.69 -4.46
C ASP A 73 -1.07 -10.17 -4.56
N LEU A 74 -0.31 -9.39 -3.77
CA LEU A 74 -0.33 -7.93 -3.82
C LEU A 74 0.11 -7.39 -5.19
N LEU A 75 1.14 -7.98 -5.81
CA LEU A 75 1.56 -7.59 -7.16
C LEU A 75 0.49 -7.93 -8.21
N ASN A 76 -0.19 -9.07 -8.07
CA ASN A 76 -1.30 -9.43 -8.93
C ASN A 76 -2.47 -8.45 -8.76
N ASP A 77 -2.83 -8.11 -7.52
CA ASP A 77 -3.85 -7.11 -7.21
C ASP A 77 -3.49 -5.74 -7.76
N PHE A 78 -2.21 -5.34 -7.67
CA PHE A 78 -1.72 -4.11 -8.27
C PHE A 78 -1.90 -4.11 -9.79
N PHE A 79 -1.53 -5.19 -10.47
CA PHE A 79 -1.63 -5.30 -11.93
C PHE A 79 -3.09 -5.28 -12.41
N VAL A 80 -3.94 -6.11 -11.78
CA VAL A 80 -5.37 -6.18 -12.08
C VAL A 80 -6.05 -4.86 -11.73
N GLY A 81 -5.73 -4.30 -10.57
CA GLY A 81 -6.26 -3.03 -10.09
C GLY A 81 -5.87 -1.87 -10.99
N SER A 82 -4.59 -1.75 -11.36
CA SER A 82 -4.08 -0.68 -12.23
C SER A 82 -4.75 -0.71 -13.60
N SER A 83 -4.98 -1.89 -14.15
CA SER A 83 -5.72 -2.06 -15.41
C SER A 83 -7.17 -1.55 -15.31
N ARG A 84 -7.80 -1.70 -14.13
CA ARG A 84 -9.17 -1.22 -13.88
C ARG A 84 -9.24 0.28 -13.59
N VAL A 85 -8.22 0.85 -12.93
CA VAL A 85 -8.19 2.27 -12.54
C VAL A 85 -8.46 3.21 -13.74
N PHE A 86 -7.97 2.87 -14.93
CA PHE A 86 -8.19 3.66 -16.14
C PHE A 86 -9.66 3.76 -16.59
N GLY A 87 -10.52 2.82 -16.18
CA GLY A 87 -11.93 2.77 -16.57
C GLY A 87 -12.93 3.10 -15.46
N VAL A 88 -12.49 3.18 -14.20
CA VAL A 88 -13.40 3.40 -13.06
C VAL A 88 -13.66 4.89 -12.77
N LEU A 89 -12.75 5.78 -13.15
CA LEU A 89 -12.94 7.23 -13.03
C LEU A 89 -13.40 7.76 -14.39
N THR A 90 -14.65 8.21 -14.48
CA THR A 90 -15.24 8.67 -15.74
C THR A 90 -15.47 10.17 -15.77
N ASP A 91 -15.57 10.82 -14.60
CA ASP A 91 -15.71 12.27 -14.48
C ASP A 91 -14.37 12.99 -14.29
N ARG A 92 -14.24 14.16 -14.91
CA ARG A 92 -13.03 14.99 -14.84
C ARG A 92 -12.80 15.51 -13.43
N ASN A 93 -13.86 15.83 -12.68
CA ASN A 93 -13.71 16.28 -11.30
C ASN A 93 -13.26 15.13 -10.40
N GLU A 94 -13.75 13.91 -10.61
CA GLU A 94 -13.28 12.73 -9.89
C GLU A 94 -11.78 12.48 -10.12
N ILE A 95 -11.32 12.56 -11.38
CA ILE A 95 -9.91 12.42 -11.74
C ILE A 95 -9.06 13.49 -11.05
N SER A 96 -9.50 14.75 -11.09
CA SER A 96 -8.78 15.86 -10.46
C SER A 96 -8.71 15.70 -8.94
N ARG A 97 -9.82 15.32 -8.29
CA ARG A 97 -9.88 15.08 -6.84
C ARG A 97 -8.98 13.92 -6.44
N VAL A 98 -8.96 12.82 -7.20
CA VAL A 98 -8.03 11.71 -6.98
C VAL A 98 -6.58 12.16 -7.13
N GLY A 99 -6.26 12.99 -8.12
CA GLY A 99 -4.91 13.56 -8.25
C GLY A 99 -4.45 14.28 -6.98
N VAL A 100 -5.31 15.16 -6.43
CA VAL A 100 -5.03 15.89 -5.18
C VAL A 100 -4.89 14.92 -4.00
N LEU A 101 -5.80 13.96 -3.87
CA LEU A 101 -5.76 12.97 -2.78
C LEU A 101 -4.54 12.07 -2.87
N SER A 102 -4.12 11.66 -4.07
CA SER A 102 -2.86 10.93 -4.29
C SER A 102 -1.67 11.76 -3.84
N THR A 103 -1.59 13.05 -4.20
CA THR A 103 -0.50 13.92 -3.71
C THR A 103 -0.50 14.01 -2.18
N ARG A 104 -1.67 14.14 -1.54
CA ARG A 104 -1.77 14.15 -0.07
C ARG A 104 -1.30 12.84 0.54
N MET A 105 -1.66 11.70 -0.05
CA MET A 105 -1.21 10.38 0.38
C MET A 105 0.30 10.22 0.26
N GLU A 106 0.90 10.68 -0.84
CA GLU A 106 2.35 10.68 -1.02
C GLU A 106 3.06 11.53 0.04
N MET A 107 2.48 12.67 0.44
CA MET A 107 2.99 13.47 1.57
C MET A 107 2.92 12.71 2.90
N ILE A 108 1.80 12.05 3.19
CA ILE A 108 1.65 11.22 4.41
C ILE A 108 2.69 10.09 4.40
N ARG A 109 2.90 9.44 3.26
CA ARG A 109 3.95 8.42 3.11
C ARG A 109 5.33 8.99 3.45
N HIS A 110 5.66 10.16 2.90
CA HIS A 110 6.92 10.82 3.16
C HIS A 110 7.09 11.19 4.64
N ASP A 111 6.06 11.74 5.27
CA ASP A 111 6.09 12.17 6.67
C ASP A 111 6.28 11.00 7.63
N VAL A 112 5.65 9.86 7.33
CA VAL A 112 5.79 8.61 8.10
C VAL A 112 7.09 7.87 7.74
N GLY A 113 7.63 8.11 6.55
CA GLY A 113 8.96 7.70 6.11
C GLY A 113 10.11 8.47 6.76
N VAL A 114 9.83 9.52 7.56
CA VAL A 114 10.82 10.14 8.46
C VAL A 114 10.93 9.33 9.77
N ILE A 115 11.30 8.05 9.62
CA ILE A 115 12.11 7.34 10.61
C ILE A 115 13.35 6.88 9.81
N SER A 116 14.32 7.78 9.81
CA SER A 116 15.58 7.82 9.07
C SER A 116 16.52 6.62 9.38
N PRO A 117 17.77 6.62 8.87
CA PRO A 117 18.26 6.20 7.56
C PRO A 117 19.02 4.85 7.64
N ARG A 118 19.33 4.24 6.50
CA ARG A 118 20.56 3.46 6.30
C ARG A 118 21.15 3.75 4.94
#